data_AF-A0A3N1MFR8-F1
#
_entry.id   AF-A0A3N1MFR8-F1
#
_cell.length_a   1.000
_cell.length_b   1.000
_cell.length_c   1.000
_cell.angle_alpha   90.00
_cell.angle_beta   90.00
_cell.angle_gamma   90.00
#
_symmetry.space_group_name_H-M   'P 1'
#
loop_
_entity.id
_entity.type
_entity.pdbx_description
1 polymer ?
#
loop_
_entity_poly.entity_id
_entity_poly.type
_entity_poly.pdbx_seq_one_letter_code
_entity_poly.pdbx_strand_id
1 'polypeptide(L)'
;MSRIAYVNGQYVPHHEAAVHVEDRGYQFADGVYEVVAIAKGALIDEEGHMVRLERSLDELRIARPMSRAALGHIMREVVRRNRVVDGIIYMQLTRGVAPRDHAFPANAETSVVMTAKRTKPANPALMRDGVKVITIPDIRWERCDIKSVALLPNCLGKQQAREAGAHEAWQVDERDGMVEGLNKIDLLEAEDRAELVRQAERQDGQVAFSAISGEGLDRLLTLIDQRLGASRTLHDLELDVRDGGAIAWLYSHGEVIERADEGEVARLRVSLDPADVARFRQRHHPLRMVTV
;
A
#
# COMPACT_ATOMS: atom_id res chain seq x y z
N MET A 1 -21.26 24.47 -16.67
CA MET A 1 -20.43 23.60 -17.55
C MET A 1 -20.39 22.21 -16.92
N SER A 2 -20.55 21.17 -17.74
CA SER A 2 -20.37 19.79 -17.32
C SER A 2 -18.92 19.54 -16.88
N ARG A 3 -18.72 18.61 -15.93
CA ARG A 3 -17.37 18.09 -15.62
C ARG A 3 -16.80 17.42 -16.88
N ILE A 4 -15.48 17.42 -17.01
CA ILE A 4 -14.75 16.76 -18.12
C ILE A 4 -14.02 15.54 -17.57
N ALA A 5 -14.08 14.43 -18.31
CA ALA A 5 -13.23 13.27 -18.11
C ALA A 5 -12.23 13.16 -19.27
N TYR A 6 -11.07 12.56 -19.02
CA TYR A 6 -10.19 12.09 -20.09
C TYR A 6 -10.39 10.59 -20.25
N VAL A 7 -10.65 10.13 -21.47
CA VAL A 7 -10.83 8.71 -21.80
C VAL A 7 -10.10 8.43 -23.10
N ASN A 8 -9.07 7.57 -23.04
CA ASN A 8 -8.36 7.04 -24.21
C ASN A 8 -7.99 8.10 -25.27
N GLY A 9 -7.32 9.19 -24.86
CA GLY A 9 -6.91 10.25 -25.78
C GLY A 9 -7.87 11.45 -25.88
N GLN A 10 -9.09 11.33 -25.38
CA GLN A 10 -10.15 12.32 -25.60
C GLN A 10 -10.62 12.99 -24.31
N TYR A 11 -10.86 14.30 -24.37
CA TYR A 11 -11.54 15.04 -23.31
C TYR A 11 -13.03 15.10 -23.60
N VAL A 12 -13.83 14.37 -22.82
CA VAL A 12 -15.27 14.23 -23.05
C VAL A 12 -16.07 14.81 -21.89
N PRO A 13 -17.32 15.27 -22.12
CA PRO A 13 -18.26 15.53 -21.03
C PRO A 13 -18.39 14.30 -20.13
N HIS A 14 -18.38 14.50 -18.82
CA HIS A 14 -18.33 13.39 -17.85
C HIS A 14 -19.53 12.43 -17.95
N HIS A 15 -20.69 12.89 -18.46
CA HIS A 15 -21.87 12.03 -18.64
C HIS A 15 -21.81 11.18 -19.92
N GLU A 16 -20.87 11.49 -20.82
CA GLU A 16 -20.59 10.73 -22.05
C GLU A 16 -19.36 9.83 -21.89
N ALA A 17 -18.64 9.94 -20.77
CA ALA A 17 -17.45 9.14 -20.49
C ALA A 17 -17.82 7.66 -20.34
N ALA A 18 -17.30 6.82 -21.22
CA ALA A 18 -17.56 5.39 -21.26
C ALA A 18 -16.28 4.59 -21.57
N VAL A 19 -16.20 3.37 -21.06
CA VAL A 19 -15.18 2.38 -21.42
C VAL A 19 -15.86 1.23 -22.17
N HIS A 20 -15.09 0.50 -22.98
CA HIS A 20 -15.62 -0.66 -23.70
C HIS A 20 -16.01 -1.76 -22.71
N VAL A 21 -17.08 -2.51 -22.99
CA VAL A 21 -17.54 -3.62 -22.13
C VAL A 21 -16.52 -4.77 -22.03
N GLU A 22 -15.66 -4.89 -23.04
CA GLU A 22 -14.52 -5.81 -23.07
C GLU A 22 -13.20 -5.19 -22.58
N ASP A 23 -13.26 -4.03 -21.92
CA ASP A 23 -12.12 -3.55 -21.17
C ASP A 23 -11.82 -4.53 -20.03
N ARG A 24 -10.59 -5.02 -19.99
CA ARG A 24 -10.18 -6.05 -19.02
C ARG A 24 -10.18 -5.54 -17.58
N GLY A 25 -10.05 -4.24 -17.37
CA GLY A 25 -10.25 -3.63 -16.05
C GLY A 25 -11.68 -3.81 -15.55
N TYR A 26 -12.68 -3.79 -16.45
CA TYR A 26 -14.07 -4.05 -16.12
C TYR A 26 -14.35 -5.55 -15.93
N GLN A 27 -13.76 -6.41 -16.76
CA GLN A 27 -14.04 -7.85 -16.73
C GLN A 27 -13.27 -8.62 -15.65
N PHE A 28 -12.06 -8.18 -15.29
CA PHE A 28 -11.12 -8.94 -14.47
C PHE A 28 -10.42 -8.13 -13.38
N ALA A 29 -10.74 -6.84 -13.23
CA ALA A 29 -9.94 -5.91 -12.42
C ALA A 29 -8.45 -5.84 -12.86
N ASP A 30 -8.19 -6.09 -14.15
CA ASP A 30 -6.85 -6.08 -14.77
C ASP A 30 -6.38 -4.64 -15.07
N GLY A 31 -6.06 -3.92 -14.00
CA GLY A 31 -5.62 -2.53 -14.07
C GLY A 31 -5.17 -1.97 -12.73
N VAL A 32 -4.59 -0.77 -12.79
CA VAL A 32 -4.07 0.01 -11.66
C VAL A 32 -4.75 1.38 -11.60
N TYR A 33 -4.67 2.04 -10.45
CA TYR A 33 -5.19 3.39 -10.31
C TYR A 33 -4.32 4.26 -9.42
N GLU A 34 -4.45 5.56 -9.56
CA GLU A 34 -3.86 6.56 -8.67
C GLU A 34 -4.89 7.63 -8.28
N VAL A 35 -4.68 8.20 -7.09
CA VAL A 35 -5.45 9.34 -6.60
C VAL A 35 -4.46 10.35 -6.06
N VAL A 36 -4.28 11.46 -6.79
CA VAL A 36 -3.36 12.53 -6.41
C VAL A 36 -4.16 13.68 -5.81
N ALA A 37 -3.77 14.14 -4.63
CA ALA A 37 -4.37 15.31 -4.00
C ALA A 37 -3.99 16.59 -4.77
N ILE A 38 -4.92 17.53 -4.81
CA ILE A 38 -4.74 18.86 -5.38
C ILE A 38 -4.96 19.85 -4.25
N ALA A 39 -3.99 20.73 -4.03
CA ALA A 39 -4.10 21.83 -3.08
C ALA A 39 -3.59 23.11 -3.72
N LYS A 40 -4.37 24.19 -3.62
CA LYS A 40 -4.03 25.50 -4.21
C LYS A 40 -3.65 25.41 -5.70
N GLY A 41 -4.30 24.50 -6.43
CA GLY A 41 -4.08 24.26 -7.86
C GLY A 41 -2.82 23.44 -8.21
N ALA A 42 -2.06 22.97 -7.21
CA ALA A 42 -0.88 22.14 -7.42
C ALA A 42 -1.16 20.68 -7.03
N LEU A 43 -0.54 19.74 -7.76
CA LEU A 43 -0.54 18.32 -7.43
C LEU A 43 0.40 18.08 -6.25
N ILE A 44 -0.07 17.40 -5.22
CA ILE A 44 0.73 17.04 -4.04
C ILE A 44 1.45 15.72 -4.31
N ASP A 45 2.77 15.70 -4.08
CA ASP A 45 3.64 14.51 -4.23
C ASP A 45 3.49 13.79 -5.57
N GLU A 46 3.37 14.56 -6.68
CA GLU A 46 3.19 14.02 -8.03
C GLU A 46 4.26 12.95 -8.37
N GLU A 47 5.52 13.21 -8.00
CA GLU A 47 6.64 12.31 -8.25
C GLU A 47 6.46 10.94 -7.56
N GLY A 48 6.11 10.94 -6.27
CA GLY A 48 5.85 9.70 -5.52
C GLY A 48 4.68 8.89 -6.11
N HIS A 49 3.62 9.59 -6.54
CA HIS A 49 2.50 8.96 -7.23
C HIS A 49 2.90 8.36 -8.59
N MET A 50 3.75 9.03 -9.37
CA MET A 50 4.22 8.51 -10.67
C MET A 50 5.14 7.30 -10.51
N VAL A 51 6.05 7.32 -9.53
CA VAL A 51 6.91 6.16 -9.22
C VAL A 51 6.07 4.94 -8.83
N ARG A 52 5.04 5.13 -7.99
CA ARG A 52 4.16 4.02 -7.57
C ARG A 52 3.28 3.51 -8.72
N LEU A 53 2.79 4.40 -9.59
CA LEU A 53 2.04 4.01 -10.77
C LEU A 53 2.89 3.15 -11.70
N GLU A 54 4.10 3.59 -12.02
CA GLU A 54 5.03 2.87 -12.90
C GLU A 54 5.39 1.51 -12.31
N ARG A 55 5.71 1.43 -11.01
CA ARG A 55 5.92 0.14 -10.33
C ARG A 55 4.70 -0.77 -10.48
N SER A 56 3.49 -0.27 -10.23
CA SER A 56 2.27 -1.08 -10.29
C SER A 56 1.98 -1.58 -11.71
N LEU A 57 2.24 -0.76 -12.73
CA LEU A 57 2.14 -1.16 -14.14
C LEU A 57 3.16 -2.25 -14.47
N ASP A 58 4.41 -2.09 -14.04
CA ASP A 58 5.49 -3.04 -14.31
C ASP A 58 5.21 -4.40 -13.64
N GLU A 59 4.75 -4.41 -12.38
CA GLU A 59 4.36 -5.62 -11.64
C GLU A 59 3.21 -6.39 -12.32
N LEU A 60 2.26 -5.67 -12.95
CA LEU A 60 1.19 -6.28 -13.73
C LEU A 60 1.54 -6.48 -15.21
N ARG A 61 2.77 -6.12 -15.63
CA ARG A 61 3.22 -6.19 -17.04
C ARG A 61 2.26 -5.46 -17.99
N ILE A 62 1.74 -4.31 -17.57
CA ILE A 62 0.89 -3.44 -18.39
C ILE A 62 1.80 -2.38 -19.04
N ALA A 63 1.72 -2.25 -20.36
CA ALA A 63 2.53 -1.28 -21.09
C ALA A 63 2.17 0.15 -20.66
N ARG A 64 3.19 1.01 -20.54
CA ARG A 64 2.97 2.43 -20.26
C ARG A 64 2.35 3.07 -21.51
N PRO A 65 1.20 3.77 -21.39
CA PRO A 65 0.50 4.30 -22.56
C PRO A 65 1.20 5.51 -23.18
N MET A 66 2.07 6.18 -22.41
CA MET A 66 2.79 7.39 -22.81
C MET A 66 3.95 7.67 -21.85
N SER A 67 4.76 8.68 -22.17
CA SER A 67 5.82 9.15 -21.27
C SER A 67 5.24 9.85 -20.03
N ARG A 68 6.02 9.85 -18.94
CA ARG A 68 5.65 10.56 -17.70
C ARG A 68 5.34 12.03 -17.94
N ALA A 69 6.12 12.71 -18.80
CA ALA A 69 5.89 14.11 -19.15
C ALA A 69 4.53 14.32 -19.84
N ALA A 70 4.16 13.44 -20.77
CA ALA A 70 2.86 13.50 -21.45
C ALA A 70 1.70 13.26 -20.47
N LEU A 71 1.85 12.26 -19.58
CA LEU A 71 0.86 11.96 -18.55
C LEU A 71 0.65 13.15 -17.62
N GLY A 72 1.73 13.76 -17.14
CA GLY A 72 1.68 14.96 -16.29
C GLY A 72 1.06 16.17 -16.97
N HIS A 73 1.22 16.31 -18.29
CA HIS A 73 0.53 17.34 -19.07
C HIS A 73 -0.99 17.10 -19.11
N ILE A 74 -1.41 15.87 -19.41
CA ILE A 74 -2.84 15.49 -19.44
C ILE A 74 -3.49 15.66 -18.07
N MET A 75 -2.81 15.26 -16.98
CA MET A 75 -3.31 15.44 -15.62
C MET A 75 -3.62 16.91 -15.33
N ARG A 76 -2.67 17.82 -15.60
CA ARG A 76 -2.86 19.27 -15.41
C ARG A 76 -3.99 19.81 -16.27
N GLU A 77 -4.13 19.31 -17.51
CA GLU A 77 -5.21 19.73 -18.40
C GLU A 77 -6.59 19.27 -17.91
N VAL A 78 -6.73 18.05 -17.38
CA VAL A 78 -7.96 17.57 -16.74
C VAL A 78 -8.33 18.43 -15.53
N VAL A 79 -7.35 18.75 -14.67
CA VAL A 79 -7.54 19.64 -13.51
C VAL A 79 -8.00 21.03 -13.95
N ARG A 80 -7.32 21.62 -14.93
CA ARG A 80 -7.61 22.96 -15.46
C ARG A 80 -9.02 23.03 -16.07
N ARG A 81 -9.39 22.06 -16.92
CA ARG A 81 -10.73 22.01 -17.55
C ARG A 81 -11.85 21.89 -16.53
N ASN A 82 -11.61 21.19 -15.41
CA ASN A 82 -12.59 21.03 -14.33
C ASN A 82 -12.55 22.16 -13.28
N ARG A 83 -11.62 23.11 -13.39
CA ARG A 83 -11.46 24.23 -12.45
C ARG A 83 -11.32 23.75 -11.00
N VAL A 84 -10.49 22.73 -10.78
CA VAL A 84 -10.23 22.19 -9.45
C VAL A 84 -9.02 22.90 -8.86
N VAL A 85 -9.23 23.58 -7.73
CA VAL A 85 -8.18 24.26 -6.96
C VAL A 85 -7.80 23.41 -5.75
N ASP A 86 -8.80 22.91 -5.02
CA ASP A 86 -8.61 21.96 -3.93
C ASP A 86 -9.48 20.74 -4.21
N GLY A 87 -8.88 19.56 -4.21
CA GLY A 87 -9.55 18.36 -4.69
C GLY A 87 -8.64 17.17 -4.88
N ILE A 88 -9.04 16.30 -5.80
CA ILE A 88 -8.26 15.15 -6.23
C ILE A 88 -8.37 15.00 -7.75
N ILE A 89 -7.32 14.43 -8.34
CA ILE A 89 -7.38 13.79 -9.65
C ILE A 89 -7.29 12.27 -9.44
N TYR A 90 -8.24 11.55 -10.01
CA TYR A 90 -8.24 10.10 -10.12
C TYR A 90 -7.76 9.71 -11.52
N MET A 91 -6.89 8.72 -11.61
CA MET A 91 -6.50 8.08 -12.87
C MET A 91 -6.56 6.57 -12.74
N GLN A 92 -6.96 5.89 -13.82
CA GLN A 92 -7.03 4.45 -13.91
C GLN A 92 -6.46 4.01 -15.25
N LEU A 93 -5.58 3.02 -15.21
CA LEU A 93 -4.96 2.42 -16.38
C LEU A 93 -5.24 0.91 -16.38
N THR A 94 -5.78 0.38 -17.46
CA THR A 94 -6.12 -1.05 -17.58
C THR A 94 -5.31 -1.67 -18.72
N ARG A 95 -5.22 -3.01 -18.76
CA ARG A 95 -4.55 -3.71 -19.89
C ARG A 95 -5.20 -3.43 -21.25
N GLY A 96 -6.39 -2.84 -21.27
CA GLY A 96 -7.08 -2.45 -22.49
C GLY A 96 -8.23 -3.38 -22.84
N VAL A 97 -8.67 -3.25 -24.09
CA VAL A 97 -9.82 -3.96 -24.63
C VAL A 97 -9.35 -5.19 -25.39
N ALA A 98 -9.91 -6.35 -25.07
CA ALA A 98 -9.66 -7.60 -25.78
C ALA A 98 -10.80 -8.60 -25.54
N PRO A 99 -11.02 -9.59 -26.44
CA PRO A 99 -11.96 -10.68 -26.19
C PRO A 99 -11.70 -11.34 -24.83
N ARG A 100 -12.78 -11.78 -24.17
CA ARG A 100 -12.72 -12.29 -22.81
C ARG A 100 -11.96 -13.62 -22.72
N ASP A 101 -10.71 -13.53 -22.28
CA ASP A 101 -9.84 -14.65 -21.93
C ASP A 101 -8.95 -14.25 -20.73
N HIS A 102 -8.60 -15.19 -19.86
CA HIS A 102 -7.72 -14.92 -18.72
C HIS A 102 -6.29 -14.61 -19.17
N ALA A 103 -5.81 -15.27 -20.23
CA ALA A 103 -4.49 -15.04 -20.78
C ALA A 103 -4.32 -13.58 -21.24
N PHE A 104 -3.09 -13.07 -21.21
CA PHE A 104 -2.81 -11.72 -21.71
C PHE A 104 -2.99 -11.68 -23.22
N PRO A 105 -3.68 -10.66 -23.76
CA PRO A 105 -3.79 -10.49 -25.20
C PRO A 105 -2.43 -10.18 -25.81
N ALA A 106 -2.17 -10.69 -27.01
CA ALA A 106 -0.95 -10.37 -27.75
C ALA A 106 -0.87 -8.88 -28.12
N ASN A 107 -2.00 -8.29 -28.47
CA ASN A 107 -2.13 -6.89 -28.86
C ASN A 107 -3.31 -6.26 -28.11
N ALA A 108 -3.03 -5.44 -27.10
CA ALA A 108 -4.01 -4.56 -26.48
C ALA A 108 -3.32 -3.25 -26.11
N GLU A 109 -3.99 -2.13 -26.39
CA GLU A 109 -3.53 -0.81 -25.97
C GLU A 109 -4.03 -0.51 -24.56
N THR A 110 -3.15 -0.04 -23.69
CA THR A 110 -3.49 0.36 -22.33
C THR A 110 -4.57 1.45 -22.33
N SER A 111 -5.75 1.15 -21.80
CA SER A 111 -6.80 2.16 -21.63
C SER A 111 -6.41 3.11 -20.50
N VAL A 112 -6.76 4.40 -20.65
CA VAL A 112 -6.50 5.45 -19.66
C VAL A 112 -7.76 6.26 -19.41
N VAL A 113 -8.20 6.31 -18.15
CA VAL A 113 -9.30 7.15 -17.71
C VAL A 113 -8.82 8.10 -16.62
N MET A 114 -9.20 9.38 -16.70
CA MET A 114 -8.95 10.35 -15.63
C MET A 114 -10.16 11.23 -15.35
N THR A 115 -10.35 11.55 -14.07
CA THR A 115 -11.34 12.55 -13.61
C THR A 115 -10.75 13.43 -12.54
N ALA A 116 -11.17 14.69 -12.47
CA ALA A 116 -10.81 15.58 -11.37
C ALA A 116 -12.09 16.11 -10.69
N LYS A 117 -12.07 16.17 -9.36
CA LYS A 117 -13.19 16.71 -8.58
C LYS A 117 -12.69 17.47 -7.36
N ARG A 118 -13.48 18.46 -6.95
CA ARG A 118 -13.32 19.12 -5.65
C ARG A 118 -13.62 18.14 -4.52
N THR A 119 -12.85 18.21 -3.45
CA THR A 119 -13.11 17.49 -2.19
C THR A 119 -13.67 18.46 -1.16
N LYS A 120 -14.36 17.91 -0.15
CA LYS A 120 -14.75 18.71 1.01
C LYS A 120 -13.52 18.98 1.86
N PRO A 121 -13.44 20.14 2.52
CA PRO A 121 -12.42 20.37 3.54
C PRO A 121 -12.53 19.32 4.64
N ALA A 122 -11.41 19.06 5.31
CA ALA A 122 -11.37 18.16 6.47
C ALA A 122 -12.38 18.62 7.52
N ASN A 123 -13.06 17.68 8.18
CA ASN A 123 -14.02 18.00 9.23
C ASN A 123 -13.28 18.24 10.55
N PRO A 124 -13.26 19.47 11.09
CA PRO A 124 -12.50 19.77 12.30
C PRO A 124 -12.96 18.96 13.52
N ALA A 125 -14.25 18.65 13.61
CA ALA A 125 -14.77 17.83 14.70
C ALA A 125 -14.20 16.40 14.64
N LEU A 126 -14.15 15.78 13.46
CA LEU A 126 -13.55 14.45 13.31
C LEU A 126 -12.05 14.44 13.59
N MET A 127 -11.34 15.52 13.26
CA MET A 127 -9.90 15.63 13.56
C MET A 127 -9.63 15.76 15.06
N ARG A 128 -10.50 16.45 15.78
CA ARG A 128 -10.40 16.63 17.23
C ARG A 128 -10.86 15.40 18.01
N ASP A 129 -12.04 14.88 17.65
CA ASP A 129 -12.76 13.87 18.42
C ASP A 129 -12.39 12.44 17.99
N GLY A 130 -11.72 12.29 16.85
CA GLY A 130 -11.37 10.99 16.27
C GLY A 130 -12.55 10.31 15.60
N VAL A 131 -12.34 9.04 15.22
CA VAL A 131 -13.33 8.21 14.54
C VAL A 131 -13.34 6.81 15.14
N LYS A 132 -14.52 6.16 15.12
CA LYS A 132 -14.64 4.75 15.49
C LYS A 132 -14.12 3.87 14.35
N VAL A 133 -13.40 2.80 14.70
CA VAL A 133 -12.87 1.81 13.76
C VAL A 133 -13.22 0.41 14.27
N ILE A 134 -13.51 -0.52 13.37
CA ILE A 134 -13.61 -1.95 13.68
C ILE A 134 -12.43 -2.70 13.06
N THR A 135 -12.07 -3.84 13.63
CA THR A 135 -11.17 -4.81 12.99
C THR A 135 -11.99 -5.92 12.31
N ILE A 136 -11.51 -6.37 11.16
CA ILE A 136 -12.09 -7.48 10.39
C ILE A 136 -10.97 -8.35 9.82
N PRO A 137 -11.22 -9.65 9.55
CA PRO A 137 -10.24 -10.50 8.87
C PRO A 137 -9.83 -9.92 7.52
N ASP A 138 -8.53 -9.95 7.21
CA ASP A 138 -8.03 -9.57 5.89
C ASP A 138 -8.30 -10.68 4.87
N ILE A 139 -9.15 -10.36 3.89
CA ILE A 139 -9.48 -11.26 2.77
C ILE A 139 -8.89 -10.77 1.44
N ARG A 140 -7.97 -9.80 1.49
CA ARG A 140 -7.26 -9.30 0.31
C ARG A 140 -6.27 -10.35 -0.20
N TRP A 141 -5.89 -10.20 -1.46
CA TRP A 141 -4.79 -10.96 -2.03
C TRP A 141 -3.43 -10.56 -1.44
N GLU A 142 -2.41 -11.41 -1.62
CA GLU A 142 -1.07 -11.20 -1.07
C GLU A 142 -0.27 -10.08 -1.79
N ARG A 143 -0.75 -9.59 -2.94
CA ARG A 143 -0.10 -8.52 -3.73
C ARG A 143 -0.67 -7.13 -3.44
N CYS A 144 -0.94 -6.85 -2.16
CA CYS A 144 -1.42 -5.53 -1.69
C CYS A 144 -0.42 -4.39 -1.94
N ASP A 145 0.83 -4.71 -2.29
CA ASP A 145 1.83 -3.75 -2.76
C ASP A 145 1.45 -3.12 -4.12
N ILE A 146 0.64 -3.79 -4.94
CA ILE A 146 0.17 -3.27 -6.22
C ILE A 146 -1.10 -2.44 -5.99
N LYS A 147 -1.12 -1.19 -6.47
CA LYS A 147 -2.31 -0.33 -6.41
C LYS A 147 -3.32 -0.68 -7.51
N SER A 148 -3.81 -1.92 -7.48
CA SER A 148 -4.75 -2.46 -8.46
C SER A 148 -6.18 -1.95 -8.26
N VAL A 149 -7.03 -2.13 -9.27
CA VAL A 149 -8.47 -1.82 -9.19
C VAL A 149 -9.29 -2.94 -8.52
N ALA A 150 -8.66 -4.01 -8.04
CA ALA A 150 -9.29 -5.15 -7.37
C ALA A 150 -9.66 -4.82 -5.91
N LEU A 151 -10.55 -3.84 -5.72
CA LEU A 151 -10.88 -3.24 -4.42
C LEU A 151 -12.10 -3.86 -3.72
N LEU A 152 -12.59 -5.02 -4.18
CA LEU A 152 -13.78 -5.64 -3.62
C LEU A 152 -13.64 -5.95 -2.11
N PRO A 153 -12.50 -6.50 -1.61
CA PRO A 153 -12.27 -6.66 -0.17
C PRO A 153 -12.43 -5.34 0.61
N ASN A 154 -11.83 -4.25 0.11
CA ASN A 154 -11.92 -2.93 0.73
C ASN A 154 -13.36 -2.40 0.78
N CYS A 155 -14.15 -2.63 -0.29
CA CYS A 155 -15.56 -2.26 -0.34
C CYS A 155 -16.38 -3.03 0.71
N LEU A 156 -16.16 -4.35 0.82
CA LEU A 156 -16.83 -5.18 1.82
C LEU A 156 -16.47 -4.75 3.25
N GLY A 157 -15.19 -4.46 3.50
CA GLY A 157 -14.76 -3.95 4.80
C GLY A 157 -15.36 -2.60 5.15
N LYS A 158 -15.41 -1.67 4.20
CA LYS A 158 -16.04 -0.36 4.41
C LYS A 158 -17.54 -0.48 4.71
N GLN A 159 -18.22 -1.43 4.06
CA GLN A 159 -19.63 -1.71 4.31
C GLN A 159 -19.85 -2.28 5.71
N GLN A 160 -19.03 -3.23 6.16
CA GLN A 160 -19.08 -3.76 7.52
C GLN A 160 -18.86 -2.66 8.58
N ALA A 161 -17.90 -1.77 8.37
CA ALA A 161 -17.69 -0.61 9.26
C ALA A 161 -18.95 0.25 9.35
N ARG A 162 -19.57 0.55 8.20
CA ARG A 162 -20.80 1.35 8.17
C ARG A 162 -21.95 0.68 8.91
N GLU A 163 -22.13 -0.62 8.74
CA GLU A 163 -23.17 -1.41 9.42
C GLU A 163 -22.95 -1.47 10.94
N ALA A 164 -21.69 -1.49 11.37
CA ALA A 164 -21.30 -1.41 12.79
C ALA A 164 -21.32 0.02 13.36
N GLY A 165 -21.73 1.03 12.58
CA GLY A 165 -21.71 2.43 13.01
C GLY A 165 -20.29 3.01 13.21
N ALA A 166 -19.28 2.39 12.59
CA ALA A 166 -17.90 2.83 12.57
C ALA A 166 -17.58 3.65 11.30
N HIS A 167 -16.51 4.43 11.37
CA HIS A 167 -16.03 5.23 10.25
C HIS A 167 -15.20 4.40 9.28
N GLU A 168 -14.40 3.46 9.77
CA GLU A 168 -13.48 2.67 8.95
C GLU A 168 -13.36 1.23 9.48
N ALA A 169 -12.92 0.32 8.62
CA ALA A 169 -12.49 -1.02 9.00
C ALA A 169 -10.99 -1.19 8.78
N TRP A 170 -10.31 -1.72 9.78
CA TRP A 170 -8.95 -2.24 9.65
C TRP A 170 -9.01 -3.72 9.32
N GLN A 171 -8.46 -4.10 8.17
CA GLN A 171 -8.28 -5.48 7.77
C GLN A 171 -6.98 -5.99 8.40
N VAL A 172 -7.07 -7.09 9.15
CA VAL A 172 -5.97 -7.65 9.93
C VAL A 172 -5.76 -9.12 9.55
N ASP A 173 -4.51 -9.52 9.32
CA ASP A 173 -4.13 -10.94 9.25
C ASP A 173 -3.92 -11.47 10.68
N GLU A 174 -4.23 -12.74 10.93
CA GLU A 174 -3.93 -13.41 12.20
C GLU A 174 -2.42 -13.47 12.49
N ARG A 175 -1.58 -13.29 11.46
CA ARG A 175 -0.12 -13.18 11.55
C ARG A 175 0.38 -11.78 11.88
N ASP A 176 -0.46 -10.76 11.70
CA ASP A 176 -0.07 -9.39 11.95
C ASP A 176 0.04 -9.20 13.45
N GLY A 177 1.26 -9.03 13.93
CA GLY A 177 1.57 -8.69 15.32
C GLY A 177 1.03 -7.31 15.71
N MET A 178 -0.28 -7.12 15.67
CA MET A 178 -0.99 -5.87 15.90
C MET A 178 -0.63 -5.30 17.27
N VAL A 179 -0.28 -4.02 17.27
CA VAL A 179 -0.01 -3.25 18.47
C VAL A 179 -1.00 -2.10 18.56
N GLU A 180 -1.77 -2.05 19.65
CA GLU A 180 -2.68 -0.95 19.95
C GLU A 180 -1.99 0.06 20.87
N GLY A 181 -1.91 1.31 20.41
CA GLY A 181 -1.29 2.41 21.13
C GLY A 181 -2.29 3.38 21.74
N LEU A 182 -2.37 3.45 23.08
CA LEU A 182 -3.17 4.44 23.81
C LEU A 182 -2.29 5.66 24.12
N ASN A 183 -2.10 6.52 23.12
CA ASN A 183 -0.97 7.46 23.05
C ASN A 183 -1.13 8.83 23.72
N LYS A 184 -2.22 9.04 24.47
CA LYS A 184 -2.59 10.34 25.07
C LYS A 184 -2.78 10.26 26.59
N ILE A 185 -1.99 9.44 27.28
CA ILE A 185 -2.12 9.32 28.74
C ILE A 185 -1.81 10.64 29.47
N ASP A 186 -1.11 11.56 28.82
CA ASP A 186 -0.83 12.92 29.31
C ASP A 186 -2.08 13.82 29.42
N LEU A 187 -3.19 13.44 28.79
CA LEU A 187 -4.47 14.16 28.90
C LEU A 187 -5.38 13.63 30.01
N LEU A 188 -4.94 12.61 30.76
CA LEU A 188 -5.71 11.97 31.81
C LEU A 188 -5.25 12.44 33.19
N GLU A 189 -6.21 12.52 34.12
CA GLU A 189 -5.90 12.73 35.53
C GLU A 189 -5.11 11.55 36.10
N ALA A 190 -4.37 11.77 37.19
CA ALA A 190 -3.41 10.79 37.70
C ALA A 190 -4.03 9.41 38.01
N GLU A 191 -5.26 9.38 38.52
CA GLU A 191 -5.99 8.14 38.83
C GLU A 191 -6.40 7.39 37.56
N ASP A 192 -7.01 8.08 36.60
CA ASP A 192 -7.44 7.52 35.32
C ASP A 192 -6.25 7.05 34.47
N ARG A 193 -5.16 7.83 34.45
CA ARG A 193 -3.90 7.44 33.82
C ARG A 193 -3.37 6.14 34.40
N ALA A 194 -3.32 6.03 35.73
CA ALA A 194 -2.80 4.85 36.39
C ALA A 194 -3.67 3.60 36.13
N GLU A 195 -4.98 3.76 36.07
CA GLU A 195 -5.89 2.64 35.73
C GLU A 195 -5.73 2.22 34.27
N LEU A 196 -5.68 3.17 33.32
CA LEU A 196 -5.51 2.86 31.91
C LEU A 196 -4.18 2.14 31.64
N VAL A 197 -3.09 2.59 32.28
CA VAL A 197 -1.80 1.91 32.19
C VAL A 197 -1.93 0.47 32.67
N ARG A 198 -2.48 0.22 33.88
CA ARG A 198 -2.71 -1.14 34.42
C ARG A 198 -3.61 -2.00 33.53
N GLN A 199 -4.61 -1.41 32.88
CA GLN A 199 -5.47 -2.11 31.94
C GLN A 199 -4.67 -2.55 30.70
N ALA A 200 -3.87 -1.65 30.13
CA ALA A 200 -3.05 -1.95 28.97
C ALA A 200 -2.02 -3.05 29.25
N GLU A 201 -1.40 -3.10 30.42
CA GLU A 201 -0.43 -4.18 30.74
C GLU A 201 -1.06 -5.57 30.82
N ARG A 202 -2.39 -5.64 31.01
CA ARG A 202 -3.14 -6.90 31.07
C ARG A 202 -3.59 -7.38 29.68
N GLN A 203 -3.55 -6.52 28.66
CA GLN A 203 -3.96 -6.85 27.31
C GLN A 203 -2.71 -7.06 26.44
N ASP A 204 -2.54 -8.27 25.92
CA ASP A 204 -1.48 -8.54 24.95
C ASP A 204 -1.66 -7.65 23.71
N GLY A 205 -0.57 -7.05 23.26
CA GLY A 205 -0.58 -6.14 22.12
C GLY A 205 -0.97 -4.69 22.44
N GLN A 206 -1.36 -4.33 23.67
CA GLN A 206 -1.75 -2.95 24.00
C GLN A 206 -0.69 -2.22 24.83
N VAL A 207 -0.42 -0.95 24.50
CA VAL A 207 0.51 -0.10 25.24
C VAL A 207 -0.09 1.28 25.45
N ALA A 208 -0.17 1.71 26.71
CA ALA A 208 -0.50 3.07 27.09
C ALA A 208 0.80 3.90 27.20
N PHE A 209 0.86 5.03 26.49
CA PHE A 209 2.04 5.87 26.43
C PHE A 209 1.67 7.34 26.18
N SER A 210 2.62 8.25 26.42
CA SER A 210 2.49 9.65 26.01
C SER A 210 3.47 9.96 24.89
N ALA A 211 2.94 10.43 23.77
CA ALA A 211 3.78 10.92 22.67
C ALA A 211 4.48 12.25 23.01
N ILE A 212 4.08 12.94 24.09
CA ILE A 212 4.65 14.23 24.51
C ILE A 212 5.76 14.02 25.54
N SER A 213 5.50 13.26 26.61
CA SER A 213 6.49 13.06 27.67
C SER A 213 7.46 11.92 27.37
N GLY A 214 7.12 11.03 26.44
CA GLY A 214 7.87 9.81 26.13
C GLY A 214 7.60 8.66 27.11
N GLU A 215 6.76 8.86 28.13
CA GLU A 215 6.38 7.81 29.06
C GLU A 215 5.74 6.63 28.32
N GLY A 216 6.16 5.41 28.65
CA GLY A 216 5.60 4.18 28.06
C GLY A 216 6.12 3.86 26.65
N LEU A 217 6.90 4.76 26.04
CA LEU A 217 7.44 4.56 24.69
C LEU A 217 8.42 3.39 24.62
N ASP A 218 9.25 3.18 25.64
CA ASP A 218 10.19 2.04 25.67
C ASP A 218 9.46 0.68 25.60
N ARG A 219 8.30 0.58 26.23
CA ARG A 219 7.46 -0.62 26.19
C ARG A 219 6.83 -0.80 24.81
N LEU A 220 6.40 0.29 24.19
CA LEU A 220 5.89 0.28 22.82
C LEU A 220 6.97 -0.23 21.86
N LEU A 221 8.19 0.32 21.95
CA LEU A 221 9.31 -0.08 21.11
C LEU A 221 9.69 -1.55 21.35
N THR A 222 9.78 -1.97 22.60
CA THR A 222 10.04 -3.38 22.95
C THR A 222 9.00 -4.32 22.37
N LEU A 223 7.71 -3.97 22.45
CA LEU A 223 6.64 -4.77 21.88
C LEU A 223 6.71 -4.80 20.35
N ILE A 224 6.97 -3.66 19.71
CA ILE A 224 7.18 -3.60 18.25
C ILE A 224 8.34 -4.51 17.84
N ASP A 225 9.48 -4.44 18.51
CA ASP A 225 10.64 -5.28 18.23
C ASP A 225 10.33 -6.76 18.38
N GLN A 226 9.61 -7.14 19.43
CA GLN A 226 9.15 -8.52 19.63
C GLN A 226 8.24 -8.99 18.50
N ARG A 227 7.27 -8.17 18.09
CA ARG A 227 6.32 -8.51 17.02
C ARG A 227 7.00 -8.58 15.65
N LEU A 228 7.93 -7.67 15.35
CA LEU A 228 8.74 -7.71 14.12
C LEU A 228 9.72 -8.88 14.10
N GLY A 229 10.26 -9.28 15.26
CA GLY A 229 11.13 -10.45 15.38
C GLY A 229 10.39 -11.78 15.27
N ALA A 230 9.12 -11.83 15.69
CA ALA A 230 8.33 -13.07 15.75
C ALA A 230 7.93 -13.64 14.37
N SER A 231 7.83 -12.81 13.34
CA SER A 231 7.49 -13.26 11.97
C SER A 231 8.70 -13.80 11.20
N ARG A 232 9.92 -13.39 11.58
CA ARG A 232 11.12 -13.71 10.83
C ARG A 232 11.56 -15.14 11.07
N THR A 233 11.87 -15.82 9.98
CA THR A 233 12.42 -17.18 10.00
C THR A 233 13.91 -17.13 9.75
N LEU A 234 14.68 -17.91 10.51
CA LEU A 234 16.09 -18.09 10.23
C LEU A 234 16.27 -18.97 8.99
N HIS A 235 17.20 -18.57 8.14
CA HIS A 235 17.61 -19.37 6.99
C HIS A 235 19.12 -19.48 6.92
N ASP A 236 19.59 -20.69 6.65
CA ASP A 236 20.96 -20.95 6.24
C ASP A 236 20.99 -20.95 4.69
N LEU A 237 21.72 -19.98 4.11
CA LEU A 237 21.85 -19.76 2.68
C LEU A 237 23.28 -20.05 2.21
N GLU A 238 23.40 -20.65 1.03
CA GLU A 238 24.64 -20.77 0.26
C GLU A 238 24.50 -19.99 -1.05
N LEU A 239 25.39 -19.03 -1.27
CA LEU A 239 25.44 -18.16 -2.45
C LEU A 239 26.81 -18.23 -3.11
N ASP A 240 26.88 -17.97 -4.42
CA ASP A 240 28.17 -17.69 -5.07
C ASP A 240 28.69 -16.34 -4.54
N VAL A 241 29.93 -16.29 -4.07
CA VAL A 241 30.56 -15.06 -3.53
C VAL A 241 30.58 -13.93 -4.58
N ARG A 242 30.59 -14.27 -5.87
CA ARG A 242 30.55 -13.31 -6.99
C ARG A 242 29.16 -12.71 -7.21
N ASP A 243 28.10 -13.31 -6.67
CA ASP A 243 26.75 -12.73 -6.69
C ASP A 243 26.61 -11.67 -5.59
N GLY A 244 27.38 -10.60 -5.73
CA GLY A 244 27.33 -9.45 -4.83
C GLY A 244 25.95 -8.78 -4.79
N GLY A 245 25.13 -8.95 -5.84
CA GLY A 245 23.77 -8.46 -5.88
C GLY A 245 22.85 -9.20 -4.90
N ALA A 246 22.90 -10.53 -4.89
CA ALA A 246 22.15 -11.34 -3.92
C ALA A 246 22.60 -11.07 -2.48
N ILE A 247 23.91 -10.98 -2.24
CA ILE A 247 24.47 -10.69 -0.91
C ILE A 247 24.03 -9.31 -0.43
N ALA A 248 24.20 -8.26 -1.25
CA ALA A 248 23.78 -6.91 -0.89
C ALA A 248 22.27 -6.82 -0.64
N TRP A 249 21.47 -7.58 -1.39
CA TRP A 249 20.03 -7.67 -1.17
C TRP A 249 19.71 -8.22 0.23
N LEU A 250 20.35 -9.32 0.64
CA LEU A 250 20.15 -9.93 1.97
C LEU A 250 20.52 -8.96 3.10
N TYR A 251 21.61 -8.22 2.98
CA TYR A 251 21.97 -7.17 3.96
C TYR A 251 21.00 -6.00 3.99
N SER A 252 20.25 -5.77 2.91
CA SER A 252 19.30 -4.65 2.82
C SER A 252 17.88 -5.01 3.26
N HIS A 253 17.52 -6.31 3.21
CA HIS A 253 16.15 -6.79 3.44
C HIS A 253 16.06 -7.87 4.54
N GLY A 254 17.19 -8.22 5.17
CA GLY A 254 17.27 -9.20 6.23
C GLY A 254 18.32 -8.84 7.27
N GLU A 255 18.36 -9.60 8.35
CA GLU A 255 19.38 -9.50 9.37
C GLU A 255 20.36 -10.66 9.22
N VAL A 256 21.57 -10.37 8.73
CA VAL A 256 22.65 -11.36 8.60
C VAL A 256 23.29 -11.56 9.96
N ILE A 257 23.03 -12.72 10.57
CA ILE A 257 23.49 -13.09 11.91
C ILE A 257 24.92 -13.63 11.83
N GLU A 258 25.18 -14.51 10.87
CA GLU A 258 26.49 -15.12 10.65
C GLU A 258 26.83 -15.13 9.16
N ARG A 259 28.12 -14.99 8.86
CA ARG A 259 28.67 -15.17 7.52
C ARG A 259 30.00 -15.90 7.59
N ALA A 260 30.17 -16.90 6.73
CA ALA A 260 31.42 -17.60 6.52
C ALA A 260 31.63 -17.82 5.02
N ASP A 261 32.78 -17.40 4.49
CA ASP A 261 33.11 -17.53 3.08
C ASP A 261 34.15 -18.65 2.91
N GLU A 262 33.82 -19.67 2.12
CA GLU A 262 34.70 -20.81 1.81
C GLU A 262 34.85 -20.93 0.28
N GLY A 263 36.00 -20.50 -0.24
CA GLY A 263 36.28 -20.55 -1.68
C GLY A 263 35.33 -19.65 -2.47
N GLU A 264 34.55 -20.24 -3.38
CA GLU A 264 33.55 -19.52 -4.19
C GLU A 264 32.15 -19.47 -3.55
N VAL A 265 31.97 -20.01 -2.34
CA VAL A 265 30.66 -20.08 -1.68
C VAL A 265 30.62 -19.23 -0.41
N ALA A 266 29.65 -18.32 -0.33
CA ALA A 266 29.29 -17.59 0.88
C ALA A 266 28.16 -18.34 1.61
N ARG A 267 28.41 -18.73 2.86
CA ARG A 267 27.40 -19.26 3.78
C ARG A 267 26.91 -18.13 4.67
N LEU A 268 25.61 -17.83 4.62
CA LEU A 268 24.99 -16.80 5.45
C LEU A 268 23.86 -17.41 6.28
N ARG A 269 23.83 -17.08 7.56
CA ARG A 269 22.65 -17.28 8.41
C ARG A 269 21.91 -15.97 8.50
N VAL A 270 20.71 -15.92 7.94
CA VAL A 270 19.94 -14.68 7.78
C VAL A 270 18.54 -14.86 8.33
N SER A 271 18.12 -13.94 9.19
CA SER A 271 16.73 -13.80 9.62
C SER A 271 15.99 -12.95 8.58
N LEU A 272 14.96 -13.53 7.96
CA LEU A 272 14.18 -12.90 6.89
C LEU A 272 12.69 -12.95 7.19
N ASP A 273 11.98 -11.90 6.80
CA ASP A 273 10.51 -11.96 6.76
C ASP A 273 10.04 -12.93 5.67
N PRO A 274 8.95 -13.71 5.88
CA PRO A 274 8.49 -14.72 4.93
C PRO A 274 8.21 -14.18 3.52
N ALA A 275 7.72 -12.93 3.42
CA ALA A 275 7.50 -12.26 2.14
C ALA A 275 8.82 -12.01 1.39
N ASP A 276 9.88 -11.68 2.11
CA ASP A 276 11.21 -11.42 1.56
C ASP A 276 11.93 -12.72 1.20
N VAL A 277 11.65 -13.83 1.89
CA VAL A 277 12.07 -15.19 1.46
C VAL A 277 11.53 -15.51 0.06
N ALA A 278 10.24 -15.28 -0.18
CA ALA A 278 9.62 -15.51 -1.48
C ALA A 278 10.21 -14.61 -2.57
N ARG A 279 10.38 -13.31 -2.29
CA ARG A 279 10.99 -12.36 -3.23
C ARG A 279 12.44 -12.73 -3.55
N PHE A 280 13.21 -13.11 -2.54
CA PHE A 280 14.61 -13.51 -2.71
C PHE A 280 14.72 -14.70 -3.64
N ARG A 281 13.92 -15.76 -3.43
CA ARG A 281 13.91 -16.96 -4.30
C ARG A 281 13.46 -16.67 -5.73
N GLN A 282 12.58 -15.70 -5.92
CA GLN A 282 12.09 -15.33 -7.25
C GLN A 282 13.13 -14.53 -8.05
N ARG A 283 13.90 -13.68 -7.36
CA ARG A 283 14.83 -12.72 -7.99
C ARG A 283 16.27 -13.22 -8.03
N HIS A 284 16.64 -14.08 -7.08
CA HIS A 284 17.98 -14.62 -6.90
C HIS A 284 17.92 -16.14 -6.85
N HIS A 285 19.00 -16.80 -7.30
CA HIS A 285 19.09 -18.25 -7.37
C HIS A 285 20.15 -18.75 -6.40
N PRO A 286 19.82 -18.87 -5.08
CA PRO A 286 20.76 -19.41 -4.12
C PRO A 286 21.15 -20.84 -4.47
N LEU A 287 22.41 -21.21 -4.21
CA LEU A 287 22.89 -22.58 -4.35
C LEU A 287 22.15 -23.50 -3.36
N ARG A 288 21.85 -22.97 -2.18
CA ARG A 288 21.04 -23.65 -1.14
C ARG A 288 20.36 -22.63 -0.25
N MET A 289 19.16 -22.95 0.22
CA MET A 289 18.45 -22.18 1.26
C MET A 289 17.61 -23.13 2.11
N VAL A 290 17.89 -23.22 3.40
CA VAL A 290 17.18 -24.09 4.36
C VAL A 290 16.65 -23.25 5.49
N THR A 291 15.37 -23.41 5.85
CA THR A 291 14.79 -22.82 7.07
C THR A 291 15.26 -23.62 8.29
N VAL A 292 15.74 -22.91 9.31
CA VAL A 292 16.22 -23.49 10.59
C VAL A 292 15.06 -23.66 11.55
#